data_AF-A0A970TK88-F1
#
_entry.id   AF-A0A970TK88-F1
#
_cell.length_a   1.000
_cell.length_b   1.000
_cell.length_c   1.000
_cell.angle_alpha   90.00
_cell.angle_beta   90.00
_cell.angle_gamma   90.00
#
_symmetry.space_group_name_H-M   'P 1'
#
loop_
_entity.id
_entity.type
_entity.pdbx_description
1 polymer ?
#
loop_
_entity_poly.entity_id
_entity_poly.type
_entity_poly.pdbx_seq_one_letter_code
_entity_poly.pdbx_strand_id
1 'polypeptide(L)'
;RGGQKEKTIFWLSIWKGFFRVTIYIPKKTYGDLLSVPLEEQAGAIISEVKQMGKMKSFPMVFDVCSDEVLEVLLTIADFRKRVQ
;
A
#
# COMPACT_ATOMS: atom_id res chain seq x y z
N ARG A 1 -26.02 -1.78 14.94
CA ARG A 1 -25.00 -0.82 14.47
C ARG A 1 -24.38 -1.38 13.19
N GLY A 2 -24.97 -1.07 12.04
CA GLY A 2 -24.55 -1.60 10.73
C GLY A 2 -24.58 -0.49 9.71
N GLY A 3 -23.52 0.32 9.67
CA GLY A 3 -23.26 1.19 8.52
C GLY A 3 -22.62 0.37 7.41
N GLN A 4 -22.72 0.84 6.16
CA GLN A 4 -21.94 0.31 5.05
C GLN A 4 -20.47 0.21 5.49
N LYS A 5 -19.87 -0.97 5.35
CA LYS A 5 -18.44 -1.15 5.65
C LYS A 5 -17.66 -0.38 4.59
N GLU A 6 -17.28 0.84 4.94
CA GLU A 6 -16.29 1.59 4.18
C GLU A 6 -14.99 0.79 4.10
N LYS A 7 -14.42 0.74 2.91
CA LYS A 7 -13.22 -0.03 2.65
C LYS A 7 -12.00 0.79 3.05
N THR A 8 -11.25 0.30 4.03
CA THR A 8 -9.94 0.88 4.36
C THR A 8 -8.98 0.72 3.18
N ILE A 9 -8.51 1.84 2.65
CA ILE A 9 -7.49 1.88 1.59
C ILE A 9 -6.10 1.79 2.23
N PHE A 10 -5.84 2.60 3.25
CA PHE A 10 -4.57 2.63 3.96
C PHE A 10 -4.75 3.01 5.43
N TRP A 11 -3.74 2.70 6.23
CA TRP A 11 -3.55 3.18 7.59
C TRP A 11 -2.50 4.29 7.58
N LEU A 12 -2.71 5.32 8.39
CA LEU A 12 -1.81 6.46 8.51
C LEU A 12 -1.42 6.65 9.98
N SER A 13 -0.12 6.72 10.24
CA SER A 13 0.44 7.03 11.55
C SER A 13 1.36 8.24 11.44
N ILE A 14 1.09 9.29 12.22
CA ILE A 14 1.85 10.55 12.15
C ILE A 14 2.88 10.59 13.27
N TRP A 15 4.12 10.94 12.93
CA TRP A 15 5.24 11.09 13.86
C TRP A 15 5.89 12.47 13.69
N LYS A 16 6.80 12.84 14.59
CA LYS A 16 7.58 14.06 14.42
C LYS A 16 8.57 13.86 13.26
N GLY A 17 8.39 14.63 12.19
CA GLY A 17 9.31 14.66 11.04
C GLY A 17 9.00 13.67 9.91
N PHE A 18 8.00 12.80 10.06
CA PHE A 18 7.54 11.91 8.99
C PHE A 18 6.15 11.36 9.31
N PHE A 19 5.52 10.71 8.33
CA PHE A 19 4.35 9.88 8.56
C PHE A 19 4.54 8.50 7.93
N ARG A 20 3.91 7.49 8.52
CA ARG A 20 3.94 6.11 8.02
C ARG A 20 2.60 5.77 7.39
N VAL A 21 2.63 5.29 6.15
CA VAL A 21 1.46 4.75 5.45
C VAL A 21 1.59 3.23 5.37
N THR A 22 0.51 2.51 5.64
CA THR A 22 0.44 1.05 5.43
C THR A 22 -0.76 0.69 4.56
N ILE A 23 -0.49 0.07 3.42
CA ILE A 23 -1.50 -0.41 2.47
C ILE A 23 -1.50 -1.94 2.47
N TYR A 24 -2.65 -2.54 2.73
CA TYR A 24 -2.79 -4.00 2.68
C TYR A 24 -3.28 -4.45 1.31
N ILE A 25 -2.42 -5.12 0.55
CA ILE A 25 -2.72 -5.66 -0.78
C ILE A 25 -3.16 -7.11 -0.66
N PRO A 26 -4.37 -7.49 -1.12
CA PRO A 26 -4.78 -8.90 -1.15
C PRO A 26 -3.82 -9.74 -1.99
N LYS A 27 -3.47 -10.94 -1.52
CA LYS A 27 -2.55 -11.85 -2.21
C LYS A 27 -3.00 -12.18 -3.63
N LYS A 28 -4.32 -12.32 -3.84
CA LYS A 28 -4.94 -12.61 -5.14
C LYS A 28 -4.73 -11.51 -6.20
N THR A 29 -4.52 -10.27 -5.77
CA THR A 29 -4.36 -9.10 -6.66
C THR A 29 -2.91 -8.61 -6.68
N TYR A 30 -2.00 -9.29 -5.98
CA TYR A 30 -0.60 -8.87 -5.92
C TYR A 30 0.09 -8.97 -7.28
N GLY A 31 -0.23 -10.00 -8.07
CA GLY A 31 0.27 -10.14 -9.45
C GLY A 31 -0.17 -8.96 -10.33
N ASP A 32 -1.42 -8.52 -10.21
CA ASP A 32 -1.92 -7.36 -10.96
C ASP A 32 -1.19 -6.07 -10.55
N LEU A 33 -0.85 -5.92 -9.27
CA LEU A 33 -0.08 -4.78 -8.79
C LEU A 33 1.33 -4.72 -9.41
N LEU A 34 1.99 -5.86 -9.59
CA LEU A 34 3.31 -5.94 -10.24
C LEU A 34 3.27 -5.52 -11.72
N SER A 35 2.10 -5.56 -12.35
CA SER A 35 1.90 -5.12 -13.74
C SER A 35 1.59 -3.62 -13.87
N VAL A 36 1.36 -2.93 -12.75
CA VAL A 36 1.15 -1.47 -12.75
C VAL A 36 2.50 -0.82 -13.09
N PRO A 37 2.57 0.03 -14.13
CA PRO A 37 3.78 0.77 -14.43
C PRO A 37 4.04 1.74 -13.28
N LEU A 38 5.02 1.40 -12.46
CA LEU A 38 5.51 2.22 -11.37
C LEU A 38 6.95 2.60 -11.67
N GLU A 39 7.39 3.74 -11.15
CA GLU A 39 8.79 4.15 -11.28
C GLU A 39 9.74 3.10 -10.70
N GLU A 40 10.98 3.09 -11.17
CA GLU A 40 11.99 2.08 -10.79
C GLU A 40 12.18 1.97 -9.26
N GLN A 41 12.09 3.11 -8.57
CA GLN A 41 12.14 3.20 -7.10
C GLN A 41 10.98 2.45 -6.40
N ALA A 42 9.80 2.41 -7.03
CA ALA A 42 8.65 1.69 -6.51
C ALA A 42 8.81 0.17 -6.64
N GLY A 43 9.47 -0.30 -7.69
CA GLY A 43 9.74 -1.73 -7.90
C GLY A 43 10.54 -2.33 -6.75
N ALA A 44 11.53 -1.58 -6.24
CA ALA A 44 12.31 -1.98 -5.07
C ALA A 44 11.43 -2.09 -3.81
N ILE A 45 10.58 -1.09 -3.54
CA ILE A 45 9.68 -1.08 -2.37
C ILE A 45 8.70 -2.25 -2.41
N ILE A 46 8.16 -2.59 -3.58
CA ILE A 46 7.24 -3.73 -3.74
C ILE A 46 7.98 -5.06 -3.55
N SER A 47 9.22 -5.16 -4.02
CA SER A 47 10.01 -6.40 -3.91
C SER A 47 10.35 -6.77 -2.45
N GLU A 48 10.41 -5.79 -1.55
CA GLU A 48 10.71 -6.00 -0.13
C GLU A 48 9.50 -6.45 0.70
N VAL A 49 8.33 -6.55 0.10
CA VAL A 49 7.09 -6.86 0.79
C VAL A 49 7.07 -8.30 1.29
N LYS A 50 7.24 -8.46 2.61
CA LYS A 50 7.25 -9.78 3.27
C LYS A 50 5.85 -10.22 3.68
N GLN A 51 5.51 -11.48 3.39
CA GLN A 51 4.29 -12.10 3.91
C GLN A 51 4.39 -12.23 5.43
N MET A 52 3.55 -11.51 6.17
CA MET A 52 3.49 -11.62 7.62
C MET A 52 2.60 -12.80 8.02
N GLY A 53 3.21 -13.99 8.20
CA GLY A 53 2.52 -15.19 8.67
C GLY A 53 1.44 -15.72 7.73
N LYS A 54 0.27 -16.11 8.27
CA LYS A 54 -0.85 -16.71 7.52
C LYS A 54 -1.81 -15.69 6.88
N MET A 55 -1.44 -14.41 6.83
CA MET A 55 -2.33 -13.36 6.32
C MET A 55 -2.56 -13.50 4.81
N LYS A 56 -3.80 -13.26 4.36
CA LYS A 56 -4.18 -13.25 2.94
C LYS A 56 -3.84 -11.93 2.22
N SER A 57 -3.07 -11.07 2.88
CA SER A 57 -2.68 -9.76 2.38
C SER A 57 -1.22 -9.47 2.70
N PHE A 58 -0.61 -8.70 1.82
CA PHE A 58 0.74 -8.20 1.94
C PHE A 58 0.71 -6.74 2.42
N PRO A 59 1.32 -6.41 3.56
CA PRO A 59 1.43 -5.02 4.00
C PRO A 59 2.56 -4.33 3.24
N MET A 60 2.23 -3.25 2.55
CA MET A 60 3.20 -2.32 1.98
C MET A 60 3.33 -1.13 2.92
N VAL A 61 4.52 -0.93 3.47
CA VAL A 61 4.80 0.08 4.49
C VAL A 61 5.73 1.13 3.91
N PHE A 62 5.35 2.40 4.05
CA PHE A 62 6.11 3.54 3.56
C PHE A 62 6.33 4.51 4.71
N ASP A 63 7.59 4.83 4.99
CA ASP A 63 7.95 5.98 5.81
C ASP A 63 8.13 7.19 4.88
N VAL A 64 7.22 8.15 5.00
CA VAL A 64 7.14 9.31 4.12
C VAL A 64 7.82 10.48 4.80
N CYS A 65 9.05 10.72 4.39
CA CYS A 65 9.92 11.80 4.86
C CYS A 65 10.06 12.94 3.82
N SER A 66 9.69 12.67 2.58
CA SER A 66 9.69 13.59 1.42
C SER A 66 8.50 13.27 0.51
N ASP A 67 8.26 14.11 -0.49
CA ASP A 67 7.23 13.93 -1.51
C ASP A 67 7.60 12.92 -2.61
N GLU A 68 8.86 12.51 -2.68
CA GLU A 68 9.39 11.55 -3.68
C GLU A 68 8.60 10.24 -3.77
N VAL A 69 8.04 9.78 -2.64
CA VAL A 69 7.27 8.51 -2.58
C VAL A 69 5.76 8.72 -2.75
N LEU A 70 5.29 9.96 -2.89
CA LEU A 70 3.86 10.28 -2.85
C LEU A 70 3.13 9.78 -4.09
N GLU A 71 3.71 9.93 -5.28
CA GLU A 71 3.09 9.45 -6.52
C GLU A 71 2.91 7.93 -6.53
N VAL A 72 3.93 7.20 -6.04
CA VAL A 72 3.88 5.75 -5.86
C VAL A 72 2.78 5.37 -4.86
N LEU A 73 2.73 6.04 -3.71
CA LEU A 73 1.71 5.83 -2.69
C LEU A 73 0.30 6.04 -3.22
N LEU A 74 0.06 7.12 -3.95
CA LEU A 74 -1.24 7.43 -4.55
C LEU A 74 -1.63 6.39 -5.60
N THR A 75 -0.69 5.95 -6.44
CA THR A 75 -0.93 4.91 -7.44
C THR A 75 -1.33 3.58 -6.80
N ILE A 76 -0.65 3.17 -5.74
CA ILE A 76 -0.96 1.94 -4.99
C ILE A 76 -2.30 2.08 -4.24
N ALA A 77 -2.58 3.25 -3.67
CA ALA A 77 -3.86 3.54 -3.03
C ALA A 77 -5.03 3.46 -4.03
N ASP A 78 -4.86 4.01 -5.23
CA ASP A 78 -5.87 3.94 -6.29
C ASP A 78 -6.04 2.53 -6.85
N PHE A 79 -4.95 1.77 -6.98
CA PHE A 79 -5.03 0.33 -7.24
C PHE A 79 -5.86 -0.36 -6.16
N ARG A 80 -5.58 -0.11 -4.88
CA ARG A 80 -6.31 -0.70 -3.75
C ARG A 80 -7.78 -0.30 -3.73
N LYS A 81 -8.14 0.92 -4.15
CA LYS A 81 -9.55 1.33 -4.33
C LYS A 81 -10.25 0.43 -5.35
N ARG A 82 -9.63 0.18 -6.51
CA ARG A 82 -10.19 -0.61 -7.62
C ARG A 82 -10.35 -2.10 -7.29
N VAL A 83 -9.39 -2.72 -6.57
CA VAL A 83 -9.38 -4.18 -6.35
C VAL A 83 -10.03 -4.60 -5.03
N GLN A 84 -10.98 -5.54 -5.03
CA GLN A 84 -11.72 -5.97 -3.81
C GLN A 84 -10.88 -6.83 -2.86
#